data_AF-A0A7S1SS85-F1
#
_entry.id   AF-A0A7S1SS85-F1
#
_cell.length_a   1.000
_cell.length_b   1.000
_cell.length_c   1.000
_cell.angle_alpha   90.00
_cell.angle_beta   90.00
_cell.angle_gamma   90.00
#
_symmetry.space_group_name_H-M   'P 1'
#
loop_
_entity.id
_entity.type
_entity.pdbx_description
1 polymer ?
#
loop_
_entity_poly.entity_id
_entity_poly.type
_entity_poly.pdbx_seq_one_letter_code
_entity_poly.pdbx_strand_id
1 'polypeptide(L)'
;ALPEWPPQAEYLGEETLHGLTCQRWRDAWEGGASELWIDSASHAPVQVKVLSQGASAAMEEDITFRVWDFEAGEQDEARFRLPKQLKGGLKKCERQPNN
;
A
#
# COMPACT_ATOMS: atom_id res chain seq x y z
N ALA A 1 0.73 -9.61 13.21
CA ALA A 1 0.22 -10.39 12.06
C ALA A 1 0.73 -9.74 10.79
N LEU A 2 1.07 -10.53 9.76
CA LEU A 2 1.36 -9.97 8.43
C LEU A 2 0.08 -9.33 7.87
N PRO A 3 0.17 -8.28 7.05
CA PRO A 3 -1.00 -7.73 6.38
C PRO A 3 -1.71 -8.82 5.56
N GLU A 4 -3.02 -8.94 5.74
CA GLU A 4 -3.85 -9.82 4.93
C GLU A 4 -4.16 -9.15 3.59
N TRP A 5 -3.97 -9.89 2.50
CA TRP A 5 -4.14 -9.36 1.15
C TRP A 5 -5.59 -9.48 0.67
N PRO A 6 -6.00 -8.60 -0.27
CA PRO A 6 -7.34 -8.65 -0.82
C PRO A 6 -7.65 -10.04 -1.37
N PRO A 7 -8.76 -10.69 -0.97
CA PRO A 7 -9.08 -12.05 -1.38
C PRO A 7 -9.17 -12.25 -2.89
N GLN A 8 -9.41 -11.16 -3.63
CA GLN A 8 -9.55 -11.14 -5.09
C GLN A 8 -8.22 -10.97 -5.84
N ALA A 9 -7.08 -10.86 -5.15
CA ALA A 9 -5.79 -10.68 -5.80
C ALA A 9 -5.40 -11.93 -6.64
N GLU A 10 -4.97 -11.70 -7.87
CA GLU A 10 -4.50 -12.70 -8.81
C GLU A 10 -3.00 -12.96 -8.63
N TYR A 11 -2.61 -14.23 -8.59
CA TYR A 11 -1.21 -14.62 -8.60
C TYR A 11 -0.65 -14.56 -10.04
N LEU A 12 0.39 -13.77 -10.26
CA LEU A 12 0.99 -13.56 -11.58
C LEU A 12 2.25 -14.41 -11.81
N GLY A 13 2.78 -15.06 -10.77
CA GLY A 13 3.96 -15.91 -10.85
C GLY A 13 5.09 -15.49 -9.90
N GLU A 14 6.24 -16.13 -10.05
CA GLU A 14 7.47 -15.77 -9.33
C GLU A 14 8.43 -15.02 -10.24
N GLU A 15 9.11 -14.02 -9.70
CA GLU A 15 10.20 -13.32 -10.38
C GLU A 15 11.29 -12.90 -9.41
N THR A 16 12.50 -12.66 -9.93
CA THR A 16 13.59 -12.12 -9.12
C THR A 16 13.49 -10.60 -9.05
N LEU A 17 13.30 -10.06 -7.85
CA LEU A 17 13.29 -8.61 -7.60
C LEU A 17 14.30 -8.27 -6.51
N HIS A 18 15.19 -7.31 -6.77
CA HIS A 18 16.23 -6.87 -5.82
C HIS A 18 17.11 -8.01 -5.27
N GLY A 19 17.32 -9.07 -6.05
CA GLY A 19 18.09 -10.26 -5.65
C GLY A 19 17.31 -11.27 -4.80
N LEU A 20 16.02 -11.03 -4.55
CA LEU A 20 15.11 -11.95 -3.86
C LEU A 20 14.21 -12.66 -4.87
N THR A 21 13.86 -13.91 -4.62
CA THR A 21 12.77 -14.58 -5.34
C THR A 21 11.46 -14.12 -4.72
N CYS A 22 10.61 -13.49 -5.53
CA CYS A 22 9.36 -12.91 -5.05
C CYS A 22 8.16 -13.51 -5.79
N GLN A 23 7.11 -13.77 -5.03
CA GLN A 23 5.77 -13.97 -5.57
C GLN A 23 5.17 -12.61 -5.96
N ARG A 24 4.68 -12.51 -7.20
CA ARG A 24 3.97 -11.33 -7.69
C ARG A 24 2.47 -11.57 -7.68
N TRP A 25 1.77 -10.60 -7.12
CA TRP A 25 0.31 -10.58 -7.02
C TRP A 25 -0.23 -9.29 -7.60
N ARG A 26 -1.46 -9.32 -8.12
CA ARG A 26 -2.16 -8.15 -8.64
C ARG A 26 -3.59 -8.11 -8.14
N ASP A 27 -3.99 -6.97 -7.58
CA ASP A 27 -5.38 -6.65 -7.27
C ASP A 27 -5.85 -5.54 -8.21
N ALA A 28 -6.80 -5.84 -9.08
CA ALA A 28 -7.29 -4.92 -10.12
C ALA A 28 -8.70 -4.42 -9.80
N TRP A 29 -8.97 -3.16 -10.12
CA TRP A 29 -10.27 -2.50 -9.96
C TRP A 29 -10.58 -1.60 -11.15
N GLU A 30 -11.77 -0.99 -11.16
CA GLU A 30 -12.15 -0.08 -12.23
C GLU A 30 -11.22 1.14 -12.26
N GLY A 31 -10.45 1.28 -13.34
CA GLY A 31 -9.53 2.41 -13.54
C GLY A 31 -8.16 2.25 -12.88
N GLY A 32 -7.83 1.10 -12.29
CA GLY A 32 -6.50 0.91 -11.69
C GLY A 32 -6.18 -0.51 -11.25
N ALA A 33 -4.96 -0.69 -10.75
CA ALA A 33 -4.51 -1.92 -10.13
C ALA A 33 -3.40 -1.65 -9.12
N SER A 34 -3.21 -2.56 -8.18
CA SER A 34 -2.01 -2.64 -7.38
C SER A 34 -1.27 -3.92 -7.70
N GLU A 35 0.05 -3.84 -7.81
CA GLU A 35 0.93 -5.00 -7.90
C GLU A 35 1.81 -5.06 -6.68
N LEU A 36 1.99 -6.26 -6.15
CA LEU A 36 2.75 -6.52 -4.94
C LEU A 36 3.76 -7.62 -5.20
N TRP A 37 4.96 -7.44 -4.65
CA TRP A 37 6.00 -8.44 -4.59
C TRP A 37 6.23 -8.83 -3.14
N ILE A 38 6.11 -10.13 -2.87
CA ILE A 38 6.33 -10.74 -1.56
C ILE A 38 7.52 -11.68 -1.69
N ASP A 39 8.51 -11.59 -0.80
CA ASP A 39 9.62 -12.54 -0.77
C ASP A 39 9.09 -13.96 -0.50
N SER A 40 9.38 -14.90 -1.40
CA SER A 40 8.93 -16.29 -1.31
C SER A 40 9.48 -17.01 -0.07
N ALA A 41 10.61 -16.56 0.49
CA ALA A 41 11.24 -17.21 1.64
C ALA A 41 10.65 -16.73 2.98
N SER A 42 10.56 -15.40 3.17
CA SER A 42 10.10 -14.80 4.43
C SER A 42 8.62 -14.45 4.47
N HIS A 43 7.95 -14.46 3.32
CA HIS A 43 6.61 -13.89 3.12
C HIS A 43 6.51 -12.40 3.48
N ALA A 44 7.64 -11.67 3.52
CA ALA A 44 7.67 -10.24 3.78
C ALA A 44 7.33 -9.43 2.51
N PRO A 45 6.64 -8.28 2.64
CA PRO A 45 6.43 -7.38 1.52
C PRO A 45 7.75 -6.75 1.07
N VAL A 46 8.02 -6.73 -0.22
CA VAL A 46 9.25 -6.16 -0.81
C VAL A 46 8.95 -4.87 -1.57
N GLN A 47 7.90 -4.88 -2.39
CA GLN A 47 7.53 -3.72 -3.21
C GLN A 47 6.03 -3.72 -3.49
N VAL A 48 5.43 -2.54 -3.50
CA VAL A 48 4.06 -2.31 -3.97
C VAL A 48 4.09 -1.25 -5.07
N LYS A 49 3.39 -1.49 -6.17
CA LYS A 49 3.12 -0.49 -7.20
C LYS A 49 1.62 -0.22 -7.26
N VAL A 50 1.26 1.05 -7.40
CA VAL A 50 -0.09 1.48 -7.71
C VAL A 50 -0.10 1.98 -9.15
N LEU A 51 -1.00 1.42 -9.93
CA LEU A 51 -1.22 1.68 -11.35
C LEU A 51 -2.59 2.33 -11.51
N SER A 52 -2.67 3.37 -12.32
CA SER A 52 -3.95 3.94 -12.75
C SER A 52 -4.04 4.01 -14.26
N GLN A 53 -5.27 3.99 -14.78
CA GLN A 53 -5.51 4.32 -16.18
C GLN A 53 -5.32 5.81 -16.38
N GLY A 54 -4.22 6.17 -17.04
CA GLY A 54 -4.00 7.52 -17.52
C GLY A 54 -4.98 7.87 -18.66
N ALA A 55 -4.87 9.09 -19.18
CA ALA A 55 -5.69 9.55 -20.30
C ALA A 55 -5.49 8.71 -21.59
N SER A 56 -4.41 7.93 -21.66
CA SER A 56 -4.01 7.09 -22.79
C SER A 56 -4.67 5.70 -22.82
N ALA A 57 -5.55 5.37 -21.87
CA ALA A 57 -6.13 4.03 -21.61
C ALA A 57 -5.10 2.93 -21.26
N ALA A 58 -3.80 3.22 -21.32
CA ALA A 58 -2.76 2.39 -20.76
C ALA A 58 -2.68 2.58 -19.25
N MET A 59 -2.28 1.51 -18.54
CA MET A 59 -1.95 1.60 -17.12
C MET A 59 -0.60 2.31 -16.97
N GLU A 60 -0.55 3.33 -16.14
CA GLU A 60 0.64 4.10 -15.80
C GLU A 60 0.98 3.91 -14.32
N GLU A 61 2.27 3.96 -13.98
CA GLU A 61 2.74 3.85 -12.59
C GLU A 61 2.56 5.19 -11.88
N ASP A 62 1.67 5.23 -10.88
CA ASP A 62 1.47 6.42 -10.05
C ASP A 62 2.46 6.48 -8.91
N ILE A 63 2.55 5.37 -8.17
CA ILE A 63 3.28 5.30 -6.90
C ILE A 63 3.98 3.95 -6.79
N THR A 64 5.25 3.97 -6.36
CA THR A 64 5.99 2.77 -5.97
C THR A 64 6.45 2.90 -4.52
N PHE A 65 6.07 1.94 -3.68
CA PHE A 65 6.59 1.75 -2.33
C PHE A 65 7.57 0.60 -2.33
N ARG A 66 8.71 0.79 -1.66
CA ARG A 66 9.71 -0.25 -1.44
C ARG A 66 9.93 -0.41 0.04
N VAL A 67 10.05 -1.65 0.49
CA VAL A 67 10.25 -2.00 1.89
C VAL A 67 11.62 -2.63 2.03
N TRP A 68 12.39 -2.13 2.98
CA TRP A 68 13.67 -2.67 3.41
C TRP A 68 13.68 -2.75 4.94
N ASP A 69 14.54 -3.61 5.47
CA ASP A 69 14.69 -3.84 6.91
C ASP A 69 13.35 -4.19 7.61
N PHE A 70 12.58 -5.07 6.98
CA PHE A 70 11.31 -5.52 7.54
C PHE A 70 11.54 -6.41 8.77
N GLU A 71 11.00 -5.98 9.90
CA GLU A 71 10.95 -6.77 11.13
C GLU A 71 9.50 -7.00 11.54
N ALA A 72 9.11 -8.27 11.64
CA ALA A 72 7.82 -8.64 12.21
C ALA A 72 7.84 -8.40 13.73
N GLY A 73 6.83 -7.72 14.26
CA GLY A 73 6.77 -7.41 15.69
C GLY A 73 5.40 -6.98 16.18
N GLU A 74 5.32 -6.78 17.49
CA GLU A 74 4.13 -6.20 18.12
C GLU A 74 4.04 -4.70 17.82
N GLN A 75 2.82 -4.22 17.64
CA GLN A 75 2.59 -2.80 17.42
C GLN A 75 2.82 -2.04 18.73
N ASP A 76 3.75 -1.08 18.70
CA ASP A 76 3.89 -0.09 19.78
C ASP A 76 2.74 0.93 19.67
N GLU A 77 1.66 0.71 20.42
CA GLU A 77 0.47 1.57 20.44
C GLU A 77 0.79 3.05 20.65
N ALA A 78 1.87 3.37 21.37
CA ALA A 78 2.24 4.75 21.64
C ALA A 78 2.58 5.53 20.36
N ARG A 79 3.15 4.86 19.34
CA ARG A 79 3.50 5.47 18.04
C ARG A 79 2.28 5.89 17.22
N PHE A 80 1.13 5.28 17.48
CA PHE A 80 -0.13 5.59 16.79
C PHE A 80 -0.98 6.65 17.51
N ARG A 81 -0.53 7.14 18.68
CA ARG A 81 -1.23 8.20 19.41
C ARG A 81 -0.95 9.55 18.77
N LEU A 82 -2.02 10.22 18.34
CA LEU A 82 -1.90 11.58 17.81
C LEU A 82 -1.27 12.54 18.83
N PRO A 83 -0.27 13.34 18.41
CA PRO A 83 0.28 14.43 19.22
C PRO A 83 -0.82 15.33 19.79
N LYS A 84 -0.63 15.80 21.03
CA LYS A 84 -1.62 16.67 21.71
C LYS A 84 -1.89 17.95 20.91
N GLN A 85 -0.92 18.46 20.13
CA GLN A 85 -1.12 19.64 19.29
C GLN A 85 -2.14 19.42 18.15
N LEU A 86 -2.30 18.18 17.67
CA LEU A 86 -3.26 17.86 16.60
C LEU A 86 -4.69 17.63 17.11
N LYS A 87 -4.87 17.47 18.43
CA LYS A 87 -6.20 17.31 19.05
C LYS A 87 -7.03 18.60 19.07
N GLY A 88 -6.42 19.76 18.79
CA GLY A 88 -7.09 21.07 18.75
C GLY A 88 -7.84 21.40 17.45
N GLY A 89 -7.78 20.52 16.44
CA GLY A 89 -8.39 20.74 15.12
C GLY A 89 -9.80 20.19 14.93
N LEU A 90 -10.38 19.51 15.93
CA LEU A 90 -11.78 19.05 15.91
C LEU A 90 -12.75 20.22 16.15
N LYS A 91 -12.60 21.33 15.43
CA LYS A 91 -13.72 22.24 15.25
C LYS A 91 -14.65 21.59 14.23
N LYS A 92 -15.95 21.54 14.52
CA LYS A 92 -16.96 21.11 13.54
C LYS A 92 -16.67 21.86 12.23
N CYS A 93 -16.62 21.14 11.11
CA CYS A 93 -16.63 21.77 9.80
C CYS A 93 -17.93 22.57 9.68
N GLU A 94 -17.88 23.86 9.98
CA GLU A 94 -19.00 24.77 9.77
C GLU A 94 -18.97 25.22 8.32
N ARG A 95 -20.05 24.94 7.60
CA ARG A 95 -20.24 25.36 6.22
C ARG A 95 -20.18 26.89 6.18
N GLN A 96 -19.20 27.46 5.47
CA GLN A 96 -19.17 28.90 5.25
C GLN A 96 -20.43 29.33 4.48
N PRO A 97 -21.15 30.38 4.93
CA PRO A 97 -22.25 30.92 4.14
C PRO A 97 -21.68 31.56 2.87
N ASN A 98 -22.29 31.23 1.73
CA ASN A 98 -22.00 31.89 0.47
C ASN A 98 -22.47 33.35 0.57
N ASN A 99 -21.56 34.31 0.39
CA ASN A 99 -21.92 35.67 0.01
C ASN A 99 -22.26 35.72 -1.48
#